data_AF-A0A7C1V2I9-F1
#
_entry.id   AF-A0A7C1V2I9-F1
#
_cell.length_a   1.000
_cell.length_b   1.000
_cell.length_c   1.000
_cell.angle_alpha   90.00
_cell.angle_beta   90.00
_cell.angle_gamma   90.00
#
_symmetry.space_group_name_H-M   'P 1'
#
loop_
_entity.id
_entity.type
_entity.pdbx_description
1 polymer ?
#
loop_
_entity_poly.entity_id
_entity_poly.type
_entity_poly.pdbx_seq_one_letter_code
_entity_poly.pdbx_strand_id
1 'polypeptide(L)' 'LAAEAENPLRGVHARRLAAARMHRWVREPDGTRVDLVKKLFEEVAPRYMDRPGGYTRIVKLGLRKGDAAPMAVLELVEE' A
#
# COMPACT_ATOMS: atom_id res chain seq x y z
N LEU A 1 12.68 8.32 -3.81
CA LEU A 1 13.33 7.01 -3.50
C LEU A 1 14.74 7.03 -4.07
N ALA A 2 15.76 6.65 -3.30
CA ALA A 2 17.17 6.71 -3.74
C ALA A 2 17.42 6.02 -5.10
N ALA A 3 16.71 4.93 -5.39
CA ALA A 3 16.79 4.20 -6.66
C ALA A 3 16.29 4.98 -7.90
N GLU A 4 15.41 5.98 -7.72
CA GLU A 4 14.93 6.84 -8.81
C GLU A 4 15.91 7.93 -9.20
N ALA A 5 16.68 8.42 -8.23
CA ALA A 5 17.74 9.39 -8.47
C ALA A 5 18.92 8.75 -9.21
N GLU A 6 19.17 7.46 -8.96
CA GLU A 6 20.26 6.71 -9.60
C GLU A 6 19.91 6.23 -11.01
N ASN A 7 18.66 5.80 -11.25
CA ASN A 7 18.21 5.38 -12.59
C ASN A 7 16.72 5.72 -12.85
N PRO A 8 16.43 6.78 -13.62
CA PRO A 8 15.06 7.24 -13.83
C PRO A 8 14.20 6.24 -14.62
N LEU A 9 14.79 5.41 -15.48
CA LEU A 9 14.06 4.39 -16.26
C LEU A 9 13.47 3.30 -15.36
N ARG A 10 14.23 2.89 -14.32
CA ARG A 10 13.76 1.91 -13.34
C ARG A 10 12.57 2.44 -12.53
N GLY A 11 12.61 3.71 -12.14
CA GLY A 11 11.51 4.39 -11.47
C GLY A 11 10.22 4.42 -12.30
N VAL A 12 10.32 4.81 -13.57
CA VAL A 12 9.17 4.82 -14.48
C VAL A 12 8.62 3.41 -14.69
N HIS A 13 9.50 2.42 -14.88
CA HIS A 13 9.10 1.02 -15.02
C HIS A 13 8.35 0.50 -13.78
N ALA A 14 8.87 0.76 -12.58
CA ALA A 14 8.24 0.35 -11.33
C ALA A 14 6.83 0.97 -11.15
N ARG A 15 6.68 2.27 -11.45
CA ARG A 15 5.37 2.94 -11.43
C ARG A 15 4.38 2.33 -12.41
N ARG A 16 4.83 1.97 -13.62
CA ARG A 16 3.98 1.28 -14.62
C ARG A 16 3.52 -0.09 -14.12
N LEU A 17 4.42 -0.87 -13.51
CA LEU A 17 4.09 -2.18 -12.93
C LEU A 17 3.07 -2.07 -11.78
N ALA A 18 3.19 -1.05 -10.93
CA ALA A 18 2.24 -0.79 -9.85
C ALA A 18 0.88 -0.35 -10.41
N ALA A 19 0.86 0.62 -11.33
CA ALA A 19 -0.36 1.11 -11.96
C ALA A 19 -1.13 0.03 -12.74
N ALA A 20 -0.45 -0.99 -13.26
CA ALA A 20 -1.08 -2.11 -13.95
C ALA A 20 -1.84 -3.07 -13.00
N ARG A 21 -1.50 -3.09 -11.71
CA ARG A 21 -2.08 -4.03 -10.73
C ARG A 21 -3.02 -3.36 -9.73
N MET A 22 -2.88 -2.06 -9.54
CA MET A 22 -3.64 -1.30 -8.55
C MET A 22 -4.75 -0.48 -9.20
N HIS A 23 -5.87 -0.35 -8.51
CA HIS A 23 -6.86 0.65 -8.88
C HIS A 23 -6.24 2.05 -8.79
N ARG A 24 -6.31 2.82 -9.89
CA ARG A 24 -5.67 4.13 -9.95
C ARG A 24 -6.36 5.16 -9.05
N TRP A 25 -7.69 5.19 -9.09
CA TRP A 25 -8.51 6.20 -8.42
C TRP A 25 -9.36 5.57 -7.34
N VAL A 26 -9.27 6.13 -6.13
CA VAL A 26 -10.14 5.79 -5.01
C VAL A 26 -10.78 7.07 -4.49
N ARG A 27 -12.00 6.95 -3.96
CA ARG A 27 -12.72 8.05 -3.33
C ARG A 27 -12.64 7.87 -1.82
N GLU A 28 -12.10 8.87 -1.14
CA GLU A 28 -12.08 8.90 0.33
C GLU A 28 -13.47 9.29 0.88
N PRO A 29 -13.77 9.04 2.17
CA PRO A 29 -15.09 9.30 2.76
C PRO A 29 -15.56 10.75 2.67
N ASP A 30 -14.62 11.70 2.61
CA ASP A 30 -14.85 13.13 2.41
C ASP A 30 -15.22 13.50 0.96
N GLY A 31 -15.20 12.52 0.04
CA GLY A 31 -15.49 12.71 -1.38
C GLY A 31 -14.27 13.03 -2.24
N THR A 32 -13.08 13.21 -1.64
CA THR A 32 -11.84 13.52 -2.34
C THR A 32 -11.40 12.35 -3.22
N ARG A 33 -10.97 12.65 -4.46
CA ARG A 33 -10.45 11.64 -5.39
C ARG A 33 -8.93 11.53 -5.24
N VAL A 34 -8.46 10.37 -4.82
CA VAL A 34 -7.05 10.11 -4.54
C VAL A 34 -6.46 9.18 -5.61
N ASP A 35 -5.28 9.56 -6.11
CA ASP A 35 -4.47 8.70 -6.96
C ASP A 35 -3.63 7.76 -6.07
N LEU A 36 -3.99 6.47 -6.04
CA LEU A 36 -3.31 5.49 -5.19
C LEU A 36 -1.85 5.26 -5.59
N VAL A 37 -1.54 5.37 -6.88
CA VAL A 37 -0.15 5.22 -7.33
C VAL A 37 0.66 6.41 -6.81
N LYS A 38 0.11 7.62 -6.89
CA LYS A 38 0.76 8.80 -6.30
C LYS A 38 0.99 8.62 -4.80
N LYS A 39 -0.05 8.27 -4.05
CA LYS A 39 0.01 8.04 -2.58
C LYS A 39 1.03 6.97 -2.20
N LEU A 40 1.11 5.88 -2.95
CA LEU A 40 2.07 4.81 -2.71
C LEU A 40 3.53 5.30 -2.77
N PHE A 41 3.88 6.09 -3.78
CA PHE A 41 5.27 6.50 -4.00
C PHE A 41 5.64 7.77 -3.23
N GLU A 42 4.70 8.67 -2.95
CA GLU A 42 4.96 9.95 -2.26
C GLU A 42 4.76 9.88 -0.75
N GLU A 43 3.81 9.07 -0.26
CA GLU A 43 3.49 9.01 1.16
C GLU A 43 3.89 7.69 1.80
N VAL A 44 3.57 6.55 1.17
CA VAL A 44 3.77 5.24 1.78
C VAL A 44 5.24 4.81 1.66
N ALA A 45 5.84 4.91 0.47
CA ALA A 45 7.20 4.44 0.24
C ALA A 45 8.26 5.14 1.12
N PRO A 46 8.21 6.48 1.34
CA PRO A 46 9.14 7.14 2.25
C PRO A 46 9.05 6.65 3.69
N ARG A 47 7.86 6.27 4.18
CA ARG A 47 7.65 5.77 5.55
C ARG A 47 8.38 4.45 5.83
N TYR A 48 8.68 3.66 4.79
CA TYR A 48 9.24 2.31 4.94
C TYR A 48 10.69 2.21 4.41
N MET A 49 11.36 3.34 4.19
CA MET A 49 12.71 3.37 3.63
C MET A 49 13.73 2.57 4.45
N ASP A 50 13.63 2.67 5.78
CA ASP A 50 14.59 2.06 6.71
C ASP A 50 14.24 0.61 7.05
N ARG A 51 13.13 0.09 6.52
CA ARG A 51 12.59 -1.22 6.88
C ARG A 51 12.79 -2.26 5.76
N PRO A 52 13.69 -3.24 5.94
CA PRO A 52 13.94 -4.29 4.96
C PRO A 52 12.92 -5.46 5.07
N GLY A 53 11.62 -5.16 4.97
CA GLY A 53 10.54 -6.15 4.90
C GLY A 53 9.58 -6.17 6.09
N GLY A 54 8.54 -7.01 5.99
CA GLY A 54 7.52 -7.14 7.04
C GLY A 54 6.68 -5.86 7.23
N TYR A 55 6.18 -5.31 6.12
CA TYR A 55 5.41 -4.04 6.07
C TYR A 55 3.97 -4.17 6.59
N THR A 56 3.47 -5.40 6.71
CA THR A 56 2.10 -5.68 7.13
C THR A 56 2.07 -6.57 8.36
N ARG A 57 0.99 -6.44 9.14
CA ARG A 57 0.68 -7.30 10.29
C ARG A 57 -0.74 -7.81 10.18
N ILE A 58 -0.94 -9.06 10.56
CA ILE A 58 -2.25 -9.70 10.62
C ILE A 58 -2.61 -9.94 12.09
N VAL A 59 -3.74 -9.37 12.52
CA VAL A 59 -4.33 -9.64 13.83
C VAL A 59 -5.52 -10.57 13.62
N LYS A 60 -5.41 -11.81 14.11
CA LYS A 60 -6.50 -12.78 14.02
C LYS A 60 -7.64 -12.35 14.95
N LEU A 61 -8.85 -12.38 14.43
CA LEU A 61 -10.07 -12.17 15.19
C LEU A 61 -10.75 -13.53 15.46
N GLY A 62 -11.94 -13.46 16.05
CA GLY A 62 -12.83 -14.62 16.17
C GLY A 62 -13.57 -14.95 14.86
N LEU A 63 -14.56 -15.83 14.99
CA LEU A 63 -15.41 -16.24 13.89
C LEU A 63 -16.47 -15.16 13.59
N ARG A 64 -16.76 -14.92 12.31
CA ARG A 64 -17.82 -14.01 11.89
C ARG A 64 -19.19 -14.60 12.22
N LYS A 65 -20.07 -13.76 12.76
CA LYS A 65 -21.45 -14.15 13.07
C LYS A 65 -22.22 -14.40 11.78
N GLY A 66 -22.76 -15.61 11.63
CA GLY A 66 -23.62 -16.02 10.51
C GLY A 66 -23.04 -17.15 9.66
N ASP A 67 -21.74 -17.09 9.35
CA ASP A 67 -21.06 -18.08 8.50
C ASP A 67 -19.83 -18.72 9.15
N ALA A 68 -19.53 -18.34 10.40
CA ALA A 68 -18.39 -18.84 11.15
C ALA A 68 -17.04 -18.67 10.43
N ALA A 69 -16.91 -17.70 9.51
CA ALA A 69 -15.67 -17.46 8.80
C ALA A 69 -14.60 -16.89 9.76
N PRO A 70 -13.36 -17.41 9.77
CA PRO A 70 -12.28 -16.84 10.58
C PRO A 70 -11.89 -15.47 10.05
N MET A 71 -12.04 -14.44 10.88
CA MET A 71 -11.75 -13.06 10.50
C MET A 71 -10.34 -12.65 10.92
N ALA A 72 -9.79 -11.65 10.24
CA ALA A 72 -8.55 -11.00 10.65
C ALA A 72 -8.55 -9.53 10.20
N VAL A 73 -7.80 -8.70 10.91
CA VAL A 73 -7.48 -7.33 10.52
C VAL A 73 -6.08 -7.32 9.93
N LEU A 74 -5.94 -6.76 8.72
CA LEU A 74 -4.65 -6.52 8.07
C LEU A 74 -4.31 -5.05 8.23
N GLU A 75 -3.15 -4.77 8.81
CA GLU A 75 -2.67 -3.42 9.06
C GLU A 75 -1.31 -3.20 8.42
N LEU A 76 -1.06 -1.95 8.03
CA LEU A 76 0.28 -1.45 7.75
C LEU A 76 1.00 -1.20 9.08
N VAL A 77 2.28 -1.53 9.16
CA VAL A 77 3.05 -1.34 10.40
C VAL A 77 3.51 0.11 10.50
N GLU A 78 3.03 0.83 11.49
CA GLU A 78 3.61 2.12 11.88
C GLU A 78 4.71 1.81 12.91
N GLU A 79 5.95 2.19 12.61
CA GLU A 79 7.06 2.09 13.58
C GLU A 79 6.91 3.12 14.70
#